data_AF-A0A934KC43-F1
#
_entry.id   AF-A0A934KC43-F1
#
_cell.length_a   1.000
_cell.length_b   1.000
_cell.length_c   1.000
_cell.angle_alpha   90.00
_cell.angle_beta   90.00
_cell.angle_gamma   90.00
#
_symmetry.space_group_name_H-M   'P 1'
#
loop_
_entity.id
_entity.type
_entity.pdbx_description
1 polymer ?
#
loop_
_entity_poly.entity_id
_entity_poly.type
_entity_poly.pdbx_seq_one_letter_code
_entity_poly.pdbx_strand_id
1 'polypeptide(L)'
;MIVEAQAFKVGTEDPFVAQEILETAYHELWELVHVFFEHEGLLSEGPEEEVCVTCGDVAVQGSLLKLEGSRGHVRTALGEEEVDVSLIDAPRLGDLLLCHGGVAIDRVKPIEQFSQEFYPFLTNETVDAATVLADVSRSVLIKWEEVAAIRRATSLHAVEATLTETLRPRVRAGGTVLTFGNGGSATDAADLAADLQAIGVPALDLSGEPSVITAIANDVGFEEVFARQLIALGRPGDVAVAITTSGRSANALRALRQAHKQGLATIALAGYGGGELTREDSVDHLLVTDSTYIPRIQEAQATIYHALVRGLEEDR
;
A
#
# COMPACT_ATOMS: atom_id res chain seq x y z
N MET A 1 -18.69 -10.16 14.86
CA MET A 1 -18.64 -10.90 13.58
C MET A 1 -17.59 -12.00 13.71
N ILE A 2 -18.00 -13.21 14.09
CA ILE A 2 -17.13 -14.40 14.10
C ILE A 2 -17.45 -15.12 12.80
N VAL A 3 -16.59 -14.96 11.79
CA VAL A 3 -16.62 -15.84 10.62
C VAL A 3 -16.11 -17.20 11.09
N GLU A 4 -16.86 -18.27 10.78
CA GLU A 4 -16.54 -19.64 11.17
C GLU A 4 -15.06 -19.98 10.94
N ALA A 5 -14.50 -20.86 11.77
CA ALA A 5 -13.09 -21.25 11.82
C ALA A 5 -12.60 -21.94 10.53
N GLN A 6 -12.51 -21.19 9.43
CA GLN A 6 -11.80 -21.59 8.23
C GLN A 6 -10.31 -21.29 8.45
N ALA A 7 -9.54 -22.34 8.70
CA ALA A 7 -8.09 -22.26 8.72
C ALA A 7 -7.57 -22.33 7.27
N PHE A 8 -6.97 -21.26 6.78
CA PHE A 8 -6.16 -21.31 5.57
C PHE A 8 -4.91 -22.16 5.86
N LYS A 9 -4.82 -23.34 5.25
CA LYS A 9 -3.66 -24.22 5.34
C LYS A 9 -2.98 -24.29 3.99
N VAL A 10 -1.69 -23.94 3.96
CA VAL A 10 -0.87 -24.12 2.76
C VAL A 10 -0.53 -25.60 2.61
N GLY A 11 -0.79 -26.16 1.44
CA GLY A 11 -0.60 -27.58 1.13
C GLY A 11 0.85 -27.99 0.84
N THR A 12 1.82 -27.44 1.56
CA THR A 12 3.26 -27.75 1.41
C THR A 12 3.95 -27.84 2.77
N GLU A 13 4.96 -28.70 2.88
CA GLU A 13 5.87 -28.78 4.04
C GLU A 13 7.14 -27.92 3.83
N ASP A 14 7.36 -27.43 2.61
CA ASP A 14 8.48 -26.53 2.30
C ASP A 14 8.15 -25.12 2.83
N PRO A 15 8.91 -24.60 3.82
CA PRO A 15 8.62 -23.32 4.45
C PRO A 15 8.76 -22.14 3.49
N PHE A 16 9.65 -22.22 2.49
CA PHE A 16 9.83 -21.15 1.50
C PHE A 16 8.66 -21.08 0.53
N VAL A 17 8.18 -22.24 0.10
CA VAL A 17 6.95 -22.30 -0.71
C VAL A 17 5.74 -21.85 0.11
N ALA A 18 5.72 -22.16 1.42
CA ALA A 18 4.64 -21.72 2.30
C ALA A 18 4.61 -20.20 2.47
N GLN A 19 5.77 -19.57 2.66
CA GLN A 19 5.93 -18.11 2.74
C GLN A 19 5.39 -17.42 1.47
N GLU A 20 5.86 -17.85 0.30
CA GLU A 20 5.46 -17.27 -1.00
C GLU A 20 3.95 -17.38 -1.27
N ILE A 21 3.30 -18.45 -0.78
CA ILE A 21 1.85 -18.64 -0.89
C ILE A 21 1.10 -17.71 0.07
N LEU A 22 1.60 -17.54 1.31
CA LEU A 22 0.99 -16.67 2.30
C LEU A 22 1.06 -15.20 1.90
N GLU A 23 2.19 -14.77 1.34
CA GLU A 23 2.34 -13.40 0.83
C GLU A 23 1.44 -13.13 -0.36
N THR A 24 1.38 -14.03 -1.35
CA THR A 24 0.41 -13.87 -2.46
C THR A 24 -1.01 -13.83 -1.92
N ALA A 25 -1.36 -14.69 -0.95
CA ALA A 25 -2.69 -14.65 -0.34
C ALA A 25 -2.97 -13.33 0.39
N TYR A 26 -1.97 -12.72 1.03
CA TYR A 26 -2.09 -11.39 1.63
C TYR A 26 -2.37 -10.32 0.59
N HIS A 27 -1.63 -10.31 -0.54
CA HIS A 27 -1.86 -9.37 -1.63
C HIS A 27 -3.25 -9.56 -2.27
N GLU A 28 -3.69 -10.80 -2.47
CA GLU A 28 -5.07 -11.08 -2.90
C GLU A 28 -6.09 -10.56 -1.90
N LEU A 29 -5.91 -10.80 -0.60
CA LEU A 29 -6.83 -10.31 0.43
C LEU A 29 -6.90 -8.77 0.41
N TRP A 30 -5.76 -8.09 0.25
CA TRP A 30 -5.72 -6.64 0.13
C TRP A 30 -6.47 -6.14 -1.12
N GLU A 31 -6.29 -6.79 -2.27
CA GLU A 31 -7.06 -6.47 -3.48
C GLU A 31 -8.56 -6.76 -3.30
N LEU A 32 -8.92 -7.84 -2.60
CA LEU A 32 -10.31 -8.20 -2.34
C LEU A 32 -11.00 -7.24 -1.38
N VAL A 33 -10.27 -6.64 -0.45
CA VAL A 33 -10.81 -5.56 0.41
C VAL A 33 -11.38 -4.44 -0.45
N HIS A 34 -10.70 -4.07 -1.55
CA HIS A 34 -11.23 -3.10 -2.49
C HIS A 34 -12.50 -3.60 -3.19
N VAL A 35 -12.57 -4.87 -3.59
CA VAL A 35 -13.78 -5.46 -4.20
C VAL A 35 -14.98 -5.50 -3.23
N PHE A 36 -14.75 -5.77 -1.94
CA PHE A 36 -15.82 -5.76 -0.95
C PHE A 36 -16.28 -4.34 -0.60
N PHE A 37 -15.36 -3.37 -0.53
CA PHE A 37 -15.73 -1.96 -0.49
C PHE A 37 -16.36 -1.50 -1.81
N GLU A 38 -16.14 -2.24 -2.90
CA GLU A 38 -16.71 -1.93 -4.21
C GLU A 38 -18.21 -2.19 -4.34
N HIS A 39 -18.77 -2.97 -3.41
CA HIS A 39 -20.14 -3.43 -3.42
C HIS A 39 -20.80 -3.18 -2.05
N GLU A 40 -21.23 -1.94 -1.80
CA GLU A 40 -21.86 -1.49 -0.54
C GLU A 40 -23.07 -2.34 -0.09
N GLY A 41 -23.74 -3.02 -1.03
CA GLY A 41 -24.91 -3.87 -0.76
C GLY A 41 -24.65 -5.15 0.05
N LEU A 42 -23.39 -5.49 0.36
CA LEU A 42 -23.02 -6.75 1.01
C LEU A 42 -22.89 -6.69 2.55
N LEU A 43 -22.86 -5.49 3.16
CA LEU A 43 -22.49 -5.33 4.57
C LEU A 43 -23.53 -4.62 5.46
N SER A 44 -24.72 -4.31 4.95
CA SER A 44 -25.75 -3.62 5.74
C SER A 44 -26.67 -4.61 6.47
N GLU A 45 -26.29 -5.00 7.69
CA GLU A 45 -27.27 -5.35 8.73
C GLU A 45 -27.70 -4.05 9.41
N GLY A 46 -29.02 -3.78 9.44
CA GLY A 46 -29.59 -2.53 9.95
C GLY A 46 -29.25 -2.28 11.43
N PRO A 47 -29.25 -1.02 11.90
CA PRO A 47 -28.78 -0.72 13.25
C PRO A 47 -29.80 -1.14 14.32
N GLU A 48 -29.35 -1.99 15.25
CA GLU A 48 -29.98 -2.27 16.55
C GLU A 48 -29.37 -1.39 17.67
N GLU A 49 -30.24 -0.57 18.27
CA GLU A 49 -30.27 -0.03 19.65
C GLU A 49 -29.25 0.97 20.24
N GLU A 50 -29.75 1.62 21.31
CA GLU A 50 -29.45 2.90 21.97
C GLU A 50 -28.20 2.96 22.88
N VAL A 51 -27.62 4.16 23.05
CA VAL A 51 -26.64 4.49 24.12
C VAL A 51 -26.92 5.84 24.81
N CYS A 52 -26.83 5.80 26.16
CA CYS A 52 -26.99 6.79 27.25
C CYS A 52 -26.12 8.09 27.12
N VAL A 53 -26.63 9.33 27.26
CA VAL A 53 -27.13 10.14 28.41
C VAL A 53 -26.13 10.38 29.56
N THR A 54 -25.00 11.09 29.34
CA THR A 54 -24.47 12.03 30.38
C THR A 54 -23.36 13.03 29.99
N CYS A 55 -22.63 12.95 28.86
CA CYS A 55 -21.63 13.99 28.52
C CYS A 55 -21.00 13.93 27.10
N GLY A 56 -21.76 13.69 26.02
CA GLY A 56 -21.21 13.57 24.66
C GLY A 56 -21.95 14.43 23.65
N ASP A 57 -21.48 15.66 23.42
CA ASP A 57 -22.10 16.61 22.51
C ASP A 57 -21.68 16.24 21.08
N VAL A 58 -22.33 15.19 20.55
CA VAL A 58 -22.07 14.66 19.20
C VAL A 58 -22.83 15.53 18.20
N ALA A 59 -22.14 15.93 17.15
CA ALA A 59 -22.82 16.57 16.03
C ALA A 59 -23.75 15.55 15.36
N VAL A 60 -25.05 15.82 15.38
CA VAL A 60 -26.10 14.94 14.86
C VAL A 60 -26.47 15.32 13.44
N GLN A 61 -26.75 14.34 12.60
CA GLN A 61 -27.24 14.61 11.26
C GLN A 61 -28.74 14.93 11.31
N GLY A 62 -29.13 16.02 10.65
CA GLY A 62 -30.51 16.49 10.56
C GLY A 62 -30.90 16.83 9.13
N SER A 63 -32.01 16.29 8.64
CA SER A 63 -32.54 16.65 7.31
C SER A 63 -33.36 17.93 7.40
N LEU A 64 -33.01 18.95 6.61
CA LEU A 64 -33.70 20.25 6.63
C LEU A 64 -35.12 20.15 6.05
N LEU A 65 -36.13 20.30 6.90
CA LEU A 65 -37.54 20.21 6.53
C LEU A 65 -38.16 21.55 6.17
N LYS A 66 -37.76 22.62 6.87
CA LYS A 66 -38.23 23.99 6.62
C LYS A 66 -37.12 24.99 6.86
N LEU A 67 -37.18 26.11 6.14
CA LEU A 67 -36.22 27.20 6.26
C LEU A 67 -36.97 28.53 6.37
N GLU A 68 -36.73 29.26 7.46
CA GLU A 68 -37.30 30.58 7.73
C GLU A 68 -36.16 31.55 8.08
N GLY A 69 -35.63 32.23 7.06
CA GLY A 69 -34.45 33.09 7.23
C GLY A 69 -33.20 32.26 7.57
N SER A 70 -32.59 32.51 8.72
CA SER A 70 -31.44 31.75 9.24
C SER A 70 -31.82 30.60 10.17
N ARG A 71 -33.12 30.31 10.34
CA ARG A 71 -33.60 29.20 11.18
C ARG A 71 -34.09 28.06 10.32
N GLY A 72 -33.49 26.89 10.49
CA GLY A 72 -33.89 25.65 9.87
C GLY A 72 -34.63 24.75 10.86
N HIS A 73 -35.74 24.15 10.47
CA HIS A 73 -36.29 22.99 11.18
C HIS A 73 -35.68 21.74 10.56
N VAL A 74 -34.93 20.97 11.34
CA VAL A 74 -34.30 19.73 10.91
C VAL A 74 -34.94 18.53 11.58
N ARG A 75 -35.04 17.41 10.86
CA ARG A 75 -35.38 16.11 11.44
C ARG A 75 -34.12 15.32 11.70
N THR A 76 -33.84 15.05 12.97
CA THR A 76 -32.79 14.14 13.41
C THR A 76 -33.36 12.77 13.76
N ALA A 77 -32.49 11.83 14.13
CA ALA A 77 -32.90 10.54 14.67
C ALA A 77 -33.69 10.64 15.98
N LEU A 78 -33.56 11.75 16.71
CA LEU A 78 -34.18 11.95 18.03
C LEU A 78 -35.47 12.81 17.97
N GLY A 79 -35.77 13.41 16.83
CA GLY A 79 -36.97 14.23 16.64
C GLY A 79 -36.75 15.40 15.69
N GLU A 80 -37.72 16.29 15.63
CA GLU A 80 -37.57 17.55 14.92
C GLU A 80 -37.06 18.63 15.88
N GLU A 81 -36.05 19.36 15.45
CA GLU A 81 -35.45 20.44 16.22
C GLU A 81 -35.17 21.66 15.34
N GLU A 82 -35.06 22.82 15.97
CA GLU A 82 -34.70 24.06 15.30
C GLU A 82 -33.20 24.31 15.42
N VAL A 83 -32.54 24.58 14.31
CA VAL A 83 -31.11 24.87 14.23
C VAL A 83 -30.84 26.17 13.49
N ASP A 84 -29.82 26.90 13.93
CA ASP A 84 -29.29 28.04 13.19
C ASP A 84 -28.49 27.53 11.98
N VAL A 85 -28.88 27.93 10.78
CA VAL A 85 -28.23 27.51 9.52
C VAL A 85 -27.39 28.62 8.89
N SER A 86 -27.10 29.70 9.62
CA SER A 86 -26.35 30.85 9.12
C SER A 86 -24.92 30.54 8.65
N LEU A 87 -24.34 29.43 9.13
CA LEU A 87 -23.02 28.94 8.71
C LEU A 87 -23.07 28.09 7.43
N ILE A 88 -24.28 27.72 6.97
CA ILE A 88 -24.46 26.91 5.77
C ILE A 88 -24.75 27.84 4.59
N ASP A 89 -23.89 27.80 3.58
CA ASP A 89 -24.13 28.54 2.33
C ASP A 89 -25.31 27.92 1.56
N ALA A 90 -26.33 28.74 1.32
CA ALA A 90 -27.52 28.41 0.52
C ALA A 90 -28.15 27.03 0.83
N PRO A 91 -28.67 26.83 2.06
CA PRO A 91 -29.30 25.57 2.45
C PRO A 91 -30.61 25.36 1.70
N ARG A 92 -30.87 24.12 1.28
CA ARG A 92 -32.07 23.70 0.56
C ARG A 92 -32.83 22.67 1.38
N LEU A 93 -34.16 22.67 1.25
CA LEU A 93 -34.98 21.64 1.87
C LEU A 93 -34.53 20.26 1.37
N GLY A 94 -34.38 19.32 2.30
CA GLY A 94 -33.83 17.99 2.06
C GLY A 94 -32.32 17.87 2.22
N ASP A 95 -31.56 18.98 2.33
CA ASP A 95 -30.13 18.90 2.65
C ASP A 95 -29.92 18.18 3.99
N LEU A 96 -28.90 17.32 4.06
CA LEU A 96 -28.47 16.69 5.30
C LEU A 96 -27.44 17.60 5.96
N LEU A 97 -27.75 18.09 7.16
CA LEU A 97 -26.95 19.06 7.89
C LEU A 97 -26.30 18.38 9.10
N LEU A 98 -25.04 18.69 9.35
CA LEU A 98 -24.36 18.30 10.58
C LEU A 98 -24.67 19.37 11.65
N CYS A 99 -25.43 19.01 12.67
CA CYS A 99 -25.98 19.92 13.66
C CYS A 99 -25.33 19.69 15.02
N HIS A 100 -24.86 20.75 15.67
CA HIS A 100 -24.23 20.67 16.99
C HIS A 100 -24.62 21.90 17.81
N GLY A 101 -25.06 21.70 19.05
CA GLY A 101 -25.41 22.80 19.96
C GLY A 101 -26.49 23.75 19.40
N GLY A 102 -27.43 23.25 18.59
CA GLY A 102 -28.48 24.07 17.96
C GLY A 102 -28.01 24.87 16.74
N VAL A 103 -26.85 24.54 16.15
CA VAL A 103 -26.30 25.18 14.96
C VAL A 103 -25.95 24.12 13.92
N ALA A 104 -26.32 24.33 12.66
CA ALA A 104 -25.81 23.55 11.53
C ALA A 104 -24.41 24.05 11.18
N ILE A 105 -23.40 23.20 11.41
CA ILE A 105 -21.98 23.54 11.25
C ILE A 105 -21.43 23.21 9.88
N ASP A 106 -22.01 22.22 9.18
CA ASP A 106 -21.65 21.88 7.81
C ASP A 106 -22.80 21.15 7.09
N ARG A 107 -22.73 21.08 5.77
CA ARG A 107 -23.59 20.22 4.94
C ARG A 107 -22.91 18.86 4.81
N VAL A 108 -23.58 17.82 5.26
CA VAL A 108 -23.12 16.44 5.06
C VAL A 108 -23.22 16.15 3.57
N LYS A 109 -22.07 15.99 2.92
CA LYS A 109 -22.04 15.40 1.58
C LYS A 109 -22.57 13.97 1.69
N PRO A 110 -23.47 13.53 0.79
CA PRO A 110 -23.82 12.12 0.73
C PRO A 110 -22.54 11.29 0.68
N ILE A 111 -22.45 10.22 1.47
CA ILE A 111 -21.33 9.26 1.42
C ILE A 111 -21.09 8.80 -0.02
N GLU A 112 -22.18 8.66 -0.79
CA GLU A 112 -22.19 8.38 -2.23
C GLU A 112 -21.31 9.34 -3.03
N GLN A 113 -21.28 10.62 -2.67
CA GLN A 113 -20.48 11.64 -3.35
C GLN A 113 -19.00 11.56 -2.96
N PHE A 114 -18.68 11.14 -1.73
CA PHE A 114 -17.31 10.92 -1.26
C PHE A 114 -16.73 9.64 -1.89
N SER A 115 -17.49 8.54 -1.87
CA SER A 115 -17.15 7.27 -2.50
C SER A 115 -16.96 7.42 -4.01
N GLN A 116 -17.83 8.15 -4.73
CA GLN A 116 -17.69 8.39 -6.18
C GLN A 116 -16.55 9.36 -6.56
N GLU A 117 -16.13 10.25 -5.65
CA GLU A 117 -15.03 11.19 -5.91
C GLU A 117 -13.66 10.49 -5.88
N PHE A 118 -13.47 9.54 -4.97
CA PHE A 118 -12.22 8.76 -4.85
C PHE A 118 -12.27 7.42 -5.59
N TYR A 119 -13.45 6.83 -5.74
CA TYR A 119 -13.70 5.53 -6.37
C TYR A 119 -14.93 5.64 -7.30
N PRO A 120 -14.79 6.28 -8.48
CA PRO A 120 -15.91 6.58 -9.39
C PRO A 120 -16.59 5.35 -10.01
N PHE A 121 -16.04 4.16 -9.79
CA PHE A 121 -16.55 2.87 -10.23
C PHE A 121 -17.46 2.19 -9.19
N LEU A 122 -17.60 2.77 -8.00
CA LEU A 122 -18.53 2.31 -6.98
C LEU A 122 -19.96 2.62 -7.40
N THR A 123 -20.74 1.56 -7.61
CA THR A 123 -22.16 1.68 -7.95
C THR A 123 -23.02 1.09 -6.83
N ASN A 124 -24.13 1.75 -6.52
CA ASN A 124 -25.11 1.25 -5.56
C ASN A 124 -26.10 0.28 -6.22
N GLU A 125 -25.72 -0.34 -7.33
CA GLU A 125 -26.54 -1.36 -7.98
C GLU A 125 -26.54 -2.62 -7.11
N THR A 126 -27.73 -3.11 -6.79
CA THR A 126 -27.89 -4.37 -6.07
C THR A 126 -27.48 -5.53 -6.97
N VAL A 127 -26.33 -6.15 -6.67
CA VAL A 127 -25.86 -7.37 -7.32
C VAL A 127 -26.15 -8.56 -6.40
N ASP A 128 -26.56 -9.68 -6.97
CA ASP A 128 -26.77 -10.92 -6.22
C ASP A 128 -25.44 -11.45 -5.63
N ALA A 129 -25.46 -11.82 -4.35
CA ALA A 129 -24.26 -12.24 -3.61
C ALA A 129 -23.59 -13.48 -4.21
N ALA A 130 -24.36 -14.42 -4.78
CA ALA A 130 -23.77 -15.59 -5.42
C ALA A 130 -23.01 -15.23 -6.71
N THR A 131 -23.49 -14.22 -7.43
CA THR A 131 -22.80 -13.67 -8.61
C THR A 131 -21.49 -12.99 -8.21
N VAL A 132 -21.51 -12.11 -7.18
CA VAL A 132 -20.29 -11.46 -6.68
C VAL A 132 -19.27 -12.49 -6.20
N LEU A 133 -19.69 -13.50 -5.43
CA LEU A 133 -18.81 -14.56 -4.95
C LEU A 133 -18.20 -15.38 -6.09
N ALA A 134 -18.97 -15.66 -7.14
CA ALA A 134 -18.46 -16.38 -8.32
C ALA A 134 -17.43 -15.53 -9.09
N ASP A 135 -17.66 -14.23 -9.22
CA ASP A 135 -16.74 -13.31 -9.90
C ASP A 135 -15.47 -13.07 -9.09
N VAL A 136 -15.59 -12.88 -7.77
CA VAL A 136 -14.45 -12.84 -6.83
C VAL A 136 -13.61 -14.11 -6.92
N SER A 137 -14.25 -15.28 -6.85
CA SER A 137 -13.53 -16.56 -6.92
C SER A 137 -12.78 -16.72 -8.25
N ARG A 138 -13.43 -16.34 -9.37
CA ARG A 138 -12.81 -16.38 -10.69
C ARG A 138 -11.65 -15.39 -10.80
N SER A 139 -11.81 -14.18 -10.28
CA SER A 139 -10.80 -13.13 -10.27
C SER A 139 -9.54 -13.60 -9.55
N VAL A 140 -9.68 -14.17 -8.35
CA VAL A 140 -8.56 -14.72 -7.57
C VAL A 140 -7.83 -15.82 -8.33
N LEU A 141 -8.56 -16.75 -8.97
CA LEU A 141 -7.93 -17.83 -9.75
C LEU A 141 -7.12 -17.29 -10.93
N ILE A 142 -7.66 -16.32 -11.67
CA ILE A 142 -6.96 -15.68 -12.79
C ILE A 142 -5.68 -14.99 -12.30
N LYS A 143 -5.78 -14.19 -11.23
CA LYS A 143 -4.64 -13.48 -10.64
C LYS A 143 -3.55 -14.44 -10.15
N TRP A 144 -3.94 -15.55 -9.52
CA TRP A 144 -3.03 -16.62 -9.12
C TRP A 144 -2.29 -17.25 -10.31
N GLU A 145 -3.00 -17.54 -11.40
CA GLU A 145 -2.38 -18.08 -12.61
C GLU A 145 -1.40 -17.09 -13.24
N GLU A 146 -1.76 -15.79 -13.25
CA GLU A 146 -0.92 -14.70 -13.74
C GLU A 146 0.37 -14.55 -12.93
N VAL A 147 0.29 -14.39 -11.60
CA VAL A 147 1.50 -14.25 -10.77
C VAL A 147 2.37 -15.50 -10.85
N ALA A 148 1.77 -16.69 -10.89
CA ALA A 148 2.53 -17.93 -11.02
C ALA A 148 3.27 -18.00 -12.37
N ALA A 149 2.68 -17.49 -13.45
CA ALA A 149 3.35 -17.39 -14.74
C ALA A 149 4.52 -16.40 -14.71
N ILE A 150 4.34 -15.24 -14.08
CA ILE A 150 5.40 -14.21 -13.94
C ILE A 150 6.56 -14.75 -13.08
N ARG A 151 6.27 -15.40 -11.95
CA ARG A 151 7.28 -16.04 -11.10
C ARG A 151 8.08 -17.11 -11.85
N ARG A 152 7.42 -17.95 -12.66
CA ARG A 152 8.11 -18.94 -13.52
C ARG A 152 8.99 -18.29 -14.61
N ALA A 153 8.65 -17.10 -15.06
CA ALA A 153 9.42 -16.36 -16.06
C ALA A 153 10.57 -15.52 -15.46
N THR A 154 10.67 -15.46 -14.12
CA THR A 154 11.71 -14.69 -13.43
C THR A 154 13.11 -15.21 -13.80
N SER A 155 14.00 -14.29 -14.18
CA SER A 155 15.36 -14.64 -14.62
C SER A 155 16.26 -15.03 -13.45
N LEU A 156 16.30 -16.33 -13.13
CA LEU A 156 17.21 -16.88 -12.12
C LEU A 156 18.69 -16.61 -12.45
N HIS A 157 19.03 -16.51 -13.73
CA HIS A 157 20.39 -16.15 -14.15
C HIS A 157 20.77 -14.73 -13.72
N ALA A 158 19.85 -13.76 -13.84
CA ALA A 158 20.11 -12.39 -13.42
C ALA A 158 20.20 -12.28 -11.88
N VAL A 159 19.39 -13.06 -11.16
CA VAL A 159 19.46 -13.17 -9.69
C VAL A 159 20.83 -13.73 -9.28
N GLU A 160 21.29 -14.83 -9.89
CA GLU A 160 22.59 -15.43 -9.57
C GLU A 160 23.77 -14.50 -9.94
N ALA A 161 23.68 -13.77 -11.06
CA ALA A 161 24.68 -12.75 -11.41
C ALA A 161 24.74 -11.66 -10.33
N THR A 162 23.60 -11.14 -9.90
CA THR A 162 23.50 -10.13 -8.82
C THR A 162 24.13 -10.63 -7.51
N LEU A 163 23.88 -11.90 -7.17
CA LEU A 163 24.47 -12.56 -6.00
C LEU A 163 25.98 -12.67 -6.09
N THR A 164 26.48 -13.24 -7.18
CA THR A 164 27.89 -13.59 -7.35
C THR A 164 28.79 -12.39 -7.61
N GLU A 165 28.33 -11.44 -8.42
CA GLU A 165 29.11 -10.29 -8.84
C GLU A 165 29.09 -9.17 -7.78
N THR A 166 28.00 -9.06 -7.00
CA THR A 166 27.80 -7.94 -6.08
C THR A 166 27.51 -8.35 -4.64
N LEU A 167 26.40 -9.02 -4.34
CA LEU A 167 25.94 -9.16 -2.94
C LEU A 167 26.90 -9.99 -2.09
N ARG A 168 27.27 -11.20 -2.52
CA ARG A 168 28.20 -12.08 -1.79
C ARG A 168 29.53 -11.39 -1.47
N PRO A 169 30.28 -10.82 -2.44
CA PRO A 169 31.57 -10.19 -2.13
C PRO A 169 31.44 -8.96 -1.22
N ARG A 170 30.38 -8.14 -1.37
CA ARG A 170 30.18 -6.93 -0.55
C ARG A 170 29.81 -7.29 0.89
N VAL A 171 28.90 -8.23 1.08
CA VAL A 171 28.50 -8.73 2.41
C VAL A 171 29.66 -9.42 3.12
N ARG A 172 30.45 -10.26 2.41
CA ARG A 172 31.66 -10.89 2.97
C ARG A 172 32.71 -9.88 3.42
N ALA A 173 32.78 -8.72 2.75
CA ALA A 173 33.65 -7.61 3.12
C ALA A 173 33.10 -6.75 4.29
N GLY A 174 31.92 -7.09 4.83
CA GLY A 174 31.26 -6.36 5.91
C GLY A 174 30.41 -5.16 5.47
N GLY A 175 30.06 -5.09 4.18
CA GLY A 175 29.16 -4.07 3.65
C GLY A 175 27.74 -4.22 4.17
N THR A 176 27.04 -3.09 4.30
CA THR A 176 25.63 -3.00 4.71
C THR A 176 24.73 -2.92 3.47
N VAL A 177 23.57 -3.59 3.51
CA VAL A 177 22.54 -3.49 2.47
C VAL A 177 21.49 -2.43 2.87
N LEU A 178 21.42 -1.34 2.12
CA LEU A 178 20.50 -0.23 2.34
C LEU A 178 19.33 -0.36 1.36
N THR A 179 18.15 -0.72 1.87
CA THR A 179 16.95 -0.97 1.06
C THR A 179 16.01 0.24 1.09
N PHE A 180 15.27 0.48 0.00
CA PHE A 180 14.27 1.56 -0.05
C PHE A 180 13.25 1.37 -1.16
N GLY A 181 12.03 1.88 -0.93
CA GLY A 181 10.94 1.84 -1.91
C GLY A 181 9.79 2.77 -1.53
N ASN A 182 8.77 2.88 -2.39
CA ASN A 182 7.58 3.71 -2.14
C ASN A 182 6.32 2.85 -2.01
N GLY A 183 5.40 3.24 -1.13
CA GLY A 183 4.11 2.55 -0.98
C GLY A 183 4.31 1.09 -0.61
N GLY A 184 3.66 0.15 -1.30
CA GLY A 184 3.87 -1.28 -1.04
C GLY A 184 5.32 -1.73 -1.27
N SER A 185 6.08 -1.09 -2.16
CA SER A 185 7.51 -1.39 -2.30
C SER A 185 8.37 -0.92 -1.13
N ALA A 186 7.86 -0.02 -0.27
CA ALA A 186 8.50 0.28 1.02
C ALA A 186 8.36 -0.90 1.98
N THR A 187 7.21 -1.59 1.95
CA THR A 187 7.00 -2.82 2.72
C THR A 187 7.95 -3.92 2.26
N ASP A 188 8.08 -4.13 0.94
CA ASP A 188 9.04 -5.08 0.36
C ASP A 188 10.49 -4.75 0.76
N ALA A 189 10.84 -3.46 0.82
CA ALA A 189 12.17 -3.01 1.23
C ALA A 189 12.44 -3.28 2.72
N ALA A 190 11.44 -3.08 3.56
CA ALA A 190 11.49 -3.41 4.98
C ALA A 190 11.61 -4.91 5.21
N ASP A 191 10.86 -5.71 4.46
CA ASP A 191 10.87 -7.17 4.50
C ASP A 191 12.26 -7.72 4.14
N LEU A 192 12.81 -7.30 2.99
CA LEU A 192 14.17 -7.65 2.60
C LEU A 192 15.21 -7.27 3.68
N ALA A 193 15.10 -6.08 4.28
CA ALA A 193 16.02 -5.70 5.34
C ALA A 193 15.90 -6.61 6.57
N ALA A 194 14.68 -6.97 6.97
CA ALA A 194 14.42 -7.85 8.10
C ALA A 194 14.95 -9.28 7.85
N ASP A 195 14.71 -9.83 6.67
CA ASP A 195 15.17 -11.16 6.27
C ASP A 195 16.70 -11.24 6.21
N LEU A 196 17.36 -10.22 5.65
CA LEU A 196 18.81 -10.13 5.66
C LEU A 196 19.36 -10.09 7.10
N GLN A 197 18.74 -9.32 7.99
CA GLN A 197 19.14 -9.28 9.40
C GLN A 197 18.95 -10.64 10.09
N ALA A 198 17.87 -11.36 9.79
CA ALA A 198 17.59 -12.68 10.35
C ALA A 198 18.68 -13.69 10.00
N ILE A 199 19.25 -13.60 8.79
CA ILE A 199 20.41 -14.38 8.36
C ILE A 199 21.75 -13.71 8.68
N GLY A 200 21.80 -12.72 9.58
CA GLY A 200 23.02 -12.08 10.08
C GLY A 200 23.76 -11.17 9.09
N VAL A 201 23.09 -10.72 8.03
CA VAL A 201 23.61 -9.72 7.08
C VAL A 201 23.23 -8.31 7.57
N PRO A 202 24.16 -7.36 7.71
CA PRO A 202 23.82 -5.99 8.06
C PRO A 202 22.93 -5.36 6.99
N ALA A 203 21.72 -4.95 7.36
CA ALA A 203 20.78 -4.30 6.46
C ALA A 203 19.98 -3.19 7.16
N LEU A 204 19.53 -2.19 6.39
CA LEU A 204 18.73 -1.06 6.89
C LEU A 204 17.72 -0.61 5.83
N ASP A 205 16.45 -0.55 6.21
CA ASP A 205 15.39 0.06 5.41
C ASP A 205 15.33 1.58 5.64
N LEU A 206 15.45 2.34 4.55
CA LEU A 206 15.38 3.81 4.56
C LEU A 206 13.93 4.33 4.47
N SER A 207 12.95 3.43 4.36
CA SER A 207 11.52 3.73 4.27
C SER A 207 10.83 3.67 5.64
N GLY A 208 11.50 3.13 6.66
CA GLY A 208 10.88 2.73 7.92
C GLY A 208 10.76 3.79 9.01
N GLU A 209 11.39 4.97 8.86
CA GLU A 209 11.35 6.04 9.88
C GLU A 209 10.52 7.25 9.40
N PRO A 210 9.23 7.35 9.81
CA PRO A 210 8.34 8.41 9.34
C PRO A 210 8.83 9.81 9.68
N SER A 211 9.51 10.00 10.82
CA SER A 211 10.01 11.33 11.21
C SER A 211 11.13 11.81 10.26
N VAL A 212 12.00 10.92 9.81
CA VAL A 212 13.07 11.23 8.85
C VAL A 212 12.49 11.50 7.47
N ILE A 213 11.56 10.66 7.01
CA ILE A 213 10.91 10.83 5.70
C ILE A 213 10.17 12.15 5.64
N THR A 214 9.32 12.44 6.63
CA THR A 214 8.50 13.66 6.63
C THR A 214 9.33 14.91 6.79
N ALA A 215 10.40 14.89 7.60
CA ALA A 215 11.32 16.02 7.72
C ALA A 215 12.03 16.33 6.39
N ILE A 216 12.61 15.31 5.72
CA ILE A 216 13.30 15.52 4.43
C ILE A 216 12.30 15.95 3.36
N ALA A 217 11.13 15.32 3.29
CA ALA A 217 10.10 15.65 2.33
C ALA A 217 9.62 17.10 2.48
N ASN A 218 9.43 17.58 3.70
CA ASN A 218 9.01 18.96 3.98
C ASN A 218 10.11 19.99 3.69
N ASP A 219 11.35 19.73 4.12
CA ASP A 219 12.41 20.74 4.13
C ASP A 219 13.25 20.76 2.85
N VAL A 220 13.33 19.65 2.12
CA VAL A 220 14.20 19.48 0.94
C VAL A 220 13.41 19.11 -0.30
N GLY A 221 12.44 18.20 -0.15
CA GLY A 221 11.64 17.68 -1.25
C GLY A 221 11.51 16.16 -1.18
N PHE A 222 10.37 15.63 -1.60
CA PHE A 222 10.08 14.20 -1.54
C PHE A 222 11.04 13.37 -2.42
N GLU A 223 11.54 13.96 -3.51
CA GLU A 223 12.54 13.35 -4.39
C GLU A 223 13.91 13.13 -3.72
N GLU A 224 14.16 13.71 -2.54
CA GLU A 224 15.45 13.59 -1.84
C GLU A 224 15.41 12.65 -0.63
N VAL A 225 14.25 12.08 -0.29
CA VAL A 225 14.02 11.33 0.97
C VAL A 225 15.01 10.17 1.19
N PHE A 226 15.38 9.45 0.13
CA PHE A 226 16.34 8.35 0.22
C PHE A 226 17.78 8.81 -0.03
N ALA A 227 18.00 9.70 -1.01
CA ALA A 227 19.32 10.20 -1.34
C ALA A 227 19.99 10.92 -0.15
N ARG A 228 19.21 11.67 0.65
CA ARG A 228 19.72 12.33 1.85
C ARG A 228 20.12 11.37 2.96
N GLN A 229 19.36 10.29 3.14
CA GLN A 229 19.72 9.25 4.08
C GLN A 229 20.99 8.50 3.62
N LEU A 230 21.11 8.19 2.33
CA LEU A 230 22.31 7.57 1.77
C LEU A 230 23.57 8.41 1.91
N ILE A 231 23.47 9.75 1.84
CA ILE A 231 24.62 10.65 2.11
C ILE A 231 25.10 10.53 3.55
N ALA A 232 24.19 10.33 4.49
CA ALA A 232 24.52 10.27 5.91
C ALA A 232 24.97 8.87 6.36
N LEU A 233 24.36 7.83 5.81
CA LEU A 233 24.46 6.45 6.30
C LEU A 233 25.32 5.54 5.40
N GLY A 234 25.31 5.78 4.09
CA GLY A 234 26.00 4.93 3.13
C GLY A 234 27.51 5.11 3.14
N ARG A 235 28.24 4.00 2.96
CA ARG A 235 29.70 3.97 2.89
C ARG A 235 30.17 3.26 1.62
N PRO A 236 31.36 3.60 1.08
CA PRO A 236 31.95 2.84 0.00
C PRO A 236 32.05 1.35 0.38
N GLY A 237 31.54 0.47 -0.47
CA GLY A 237 31.45 -0.96 -0.17
C GLY A 237 30.09 -1.45 0.34
N ASP A 238 29.17 -0.56 0.70
CA ASP A 238 27.77 -0.92 0.95
C ASP A 238 27.02 -1.19 -0.36
N VAL A 239 25.79 -1.70 -0.25
CA VAL A 239 24.90 -2.00 -1.38
C VAL A 239 23.60 -1.23 -1.20
N ALA A 240 23.17 -0.50 -2.21
CA ALA A 240 21.87 0.15 -2.26
C ALA A 240 20.89 -0.68 -3.10
N VAL A 241 19.74 -1.05 -2.52
CA VAL A 241 18.69 -1.83 -3.19
C VAL A 241 17.41 -1.01 -3.28
N ALA A 242 17.06 -0.60 -4.50
CA ALA A 242 15.82 0.11 -4.78
C ALA A 242 14.71 -0.88 -5.21
N ILE A 243 13.57 -0.87 -4.54
CA ILE A 243 12.38 -1.59 -4.98
C ILE A 243 11.37 -0.58 -5.50
N THR A 244 11.06 -0.65 -6.80
CA THR A 244 10.19 0.32 -7.46
C THR A 244 9.40 -0.31 -8.60
N THR A 245 8.09 -0.49 -8.43
CA THR A 245 7.24 -1.10 -9.47
C THR A 245 7.35 -0.39 -10.82
N SER A 246 7.36 0.95 -10.86
CA SER A 246 7.33 1.73 -12.10
C SER A 246 8.68 1.94 -12.81
N GLY A 247 9.80 1.78 -12.09
CA GLY A 247 11.13 2.22 -12.53
C GLY A 247 11.26 3.73 -12.86
N ARG A 248 10.33 4.60 -12.41
CA ARG A 248 10.32 6.05 -12.70
C ARG A 248 10.29 6.94 -11.46
N SER A 249 10.32 6.34 -10.26
CA SER A 249 10.23 7.08 -9.01
C SER A 249 11.45 8.00 -8.86
N ALA A 250 11.24 9.32 -8.88
CA ALA A 250 12.32 10.31 -8.86
C ALA A 250 13.22 10.17 -7.62
N ASN A 251 12.64 9.86 -6.46
CA ASN A 251 13.39 9.62 -5.23
C ASN A 251 14.28 8.38 -5.29
N ALA A 252 13.79 7.28 -5.88
CA ALA A 252 14.58 6.06 -6.06
C ALA A 252 15.73 6.29 -7.06
N LEU A 253 15.47 6.95 -8.19
CA LEU A 253 16.48 7.28 -9.19
C LEU A 253 17.59 8.16 -8.62
N ARG A 254 17.23 9.21 -7.86
CA ARG A 254 18.21 10.09 -7.20
C ARG A 254 19.04 9.34 -6.16
N ALA A 255 18.42 8.44 -5.41
CA ALA A 255 19.10 7.60 -4.44
C ALA A 255 20.11 6.65 -5.09
N LEU A 256 19.74 5.96 -6.18
CA LEU A 256 20.65 5.09 -6.93
C LEU A 256 21.85 5.88 -7.49
N ARG A 257 21.61 7.04 -8.10
CA ARG A 257 22.69 7.94 -8.56
C ARG A 257 23.61 8.36 -7.41
N GLN A 258 23.04 8.67 -6.27
CA GLN A 258 23.78 9.09 -5.08
C GLN A 258 24.57 7.94 -4.44
N ALA A 259 24.02 6.73 -4.43
CA ALA A 259 24.71 5.51 -3.98
C ALA A 259 25.91 5.20 -4.88
N HIS A 260 25.70 5.15 -6.20
CA HIS A 260 26.77 4.92 -7.18
C HIS A 260 27.90 5.96 -7.04
N LYS A 261 27.56 7.25 -6.93
CA LYS A 261 28.54 8.32 -6.71
C LYS A 261 29.39 8.14 -5.43
N GLN A 262 28.83 7.50 -4.41
CA GLN A 262 29.51 7.23 -3.13
C GLN A 262 30.27 5.89 -3.12
N GLY A 263 30.27 5.15 -4.22
CA GLY A 263 30.96 3.86 -4.31
C GLY A 263 30.20 2.70 -3.67
N LEU A 264 28.88 2.83 -3.52
CA LEU A 264 28.01 1.70 -3.22
C LEU A 264 27.70 0.95 -4.51
N ALA A 265 27.53 -0.37 -4.41
CA ALA A 265 26.91 -1.11 -5.50
C ALA A 265 25.40 -0.84 -5.51
N THR A 266 24.78 -0.91 -6.68
CA THR A 266 23.41 -0.49 -6.91
C THR A 266 22.59 -1.60 -7.58
N ILE A 267 21.51 -1.99 -6.92
CA ILE A 267 20.57 -3.01 -7.40
C ILE A 267 19.19 -2.36 -7.47
N ALA A 268 18.45 -2.59 -8.55
CA ALA A 268 17.09 -2.14 -8.68
C ALA A 268 16.16 -3.27 -9.11
N LEU A 269 15.03 -3.40 -8.42
CA LEU A 269 13.92 -4.25 -8.79
C LEU A 269 12.82 -3.37 -9.41
N ALA A 270 12.38 -3.70 -10.63
CA ALA A 270 11.37 -2.93 -11.33
C ALA A 270 10.39 -3.76 -12.15
N GLY A 271 9.19 -3.23 -12.41
CA GLY A 271 8.26 -3.72 -13.42
C GLY A 271 8.23 -2.81 -14.65
N TYR A 272 7.19 -2.90 -15.47
CA TYR A 272 7.00 -2.08 -16.68
C TYR A 272 8.22 -2.07 -17.62
N GLY A 273 8.90 -3.20 -17.76
CA GLY A 273 10.11 -3.30 -18.59
C GLY A 273 11.32 -2.53 -18.03
N GLY A 274 11.31 -2.15 -16.75
CA GLY A 274 12.40 -1.44 -16.07
C GLY A 274 12.31 0.09 -16.12
N GLY A 275 11.43 0.66 -16.94
CA GLY A 275 11.23 2.11 -17.01
C GLY A 275 12.51 2.90 -17.35
N GLU A 276 12.73 4.00 -16.62
CA GLU A 276 13.90 4.87 -16.83
C GLU A 276 15.21 4.21 -16.40
N LEU A 277 15.16 3.21 -15.51
CA LEU A 277 16.34 2.51 -14.99
C LEU A 277 17.10 1.74 -16.08
N THR A 278 16.44 1.37 -17.19
CA THR A 278 17.08 0.68 -18.32
C THR A 278 18.18 1.48 -19.01
N ARG A 279 18.21 2.80 -18.80
CA ARG A 279 19.20 3.72 -19.38
C ARG A 279 20.01 4.45 -18.31
N GLU A 280 19.92 4.00 -17.06
CA GLU A 280 20.60 4.64 -15.94
C GLU A 280 21.91 3.91 -15.66
N ASP A 281 23.04 4.57 -15.99
CA ASP A 281 24.38 4.01 -15.76
C ASP A 281 24.71 3.82 -14.27
N SER A 282 23.93 4.43 -13.37
CA SER A 282 24.07 4.28 -11.92
C SER A 282 23.34 3.06 -11.35
N VAL A 283 23.00 2.07 -12.18
CA VAL A 283 22.34 0.82 -11.78
C VAL A 283 23.19 -0.35 -12.26
N ASP A 284 23.91 -0.99 -11.34
CA ASP A 284 24.80 -2.12 -11.66
C ASP A 284 24.00 -3.38 -12.03
N HIS A 285 22.91 -3.63 -11.31
CA HIS A 285 22.00 -4.76 -11.58
C HIS A 285 20.54 -4.30 -11.61
N LEU A 286 19.88 -4.56 -12.74
CA LEU A 286 18.45 -4.31 -12.91
C LEU A 286 17.69 -5.63 -13.07
N LEU A 287 16.85 -5.95 -12.10
CA LEU A 287 15.99 -7.13 -12.08
C LEU A 287 14.57 -6.72 -12.47
N VAL A 288 14.15 -7.11 -13.66
CA VAL A 288 12.87 -6.69 -14.24
C VAL A 288 11.83 -7.80 -14.12
N THR A 289 10.74 -7.51 -13.44
CA THR A 289 9.52 -8.31 -13.44
C THR A 289 8.70 -8.00 -14.69
N ASP A 290 8.41 -9.03 -15.50
CA ASP A 290 7.65 -8.88 -16.75
C ASP A 290 6.15 -8.74 -16.49
N SER A 291 5.75 -7.55 -16.02
CA SER A 291 4.36 -7.18 -15.81
C SER A 291 4.18 -5.67 -15.87
N THR A 292 2.94 -5.24 -16.14
CA THR A 292 2.49 -3.84 -16.11
C THR A 292 1.39 -3.60 -15.07
N TYR A 293 1.08 -4.62 -14.26
CA TYR A 293 0.07 -4.53 -13.20
C TYR A 293 0.77 -4.55 -11.84
N ILE A 294 0.63 -3.45 -11.09
CA ILE A 294 1.41 -3.15 -9.87
C ILE A 294 1.39 -4.29 -8.85
N PRO A 295 0.23 -4.87 -8.47
CA PRO A 295 0.24 -5.94 -7.48
C PRO A 295 1.01 -7.18 -7.93
N ARG A 296 0.87 -7.58 -9.20
CA ARG A 296 1.64 -8.71 -9.76
C ARG A 296 3.13 -8.42 -9.82
N ILE A 297 3.50 -7.15 -10.05
CA ILE A 297 4.90 -6.75 -9.99
C ILE A 297 5.43 -6.96 -8.57
N GLN A 298 4.72 -6.49 -7.54
CA GLN A 298 5.14 -6.61 -6.14
C GLN A 298 5.24 -8.07 -5.69
N GLU A 299 4.23 -8.88 -5.97
CA GLU A 299 4.23 -10.30 -5.59
C GLU A 299 5.35 -11.11 -6.24
N ALA A 300 5.74 -10.79 -7.47
CA ALA A 300 6.85 -11.46 -8.13
C ALA A 300 8.21 -10.85 -7.73
N GLN A 301 8.25 -9.57 -7.33
CA GLN A 301 9.44 -8.96 -6.73
C GLN A 301 9.78 -9.61 -5.39
N ALA A 302 8.78 -10.03 -4.60
CA ALA A 302 8.95 -10.86 -3.40
C ALA A 302 9.84 -12.07 -3.66
N THR A 303 9.46 -12.89 -4.63
CA THR A 303 10.23 -14.07 -5.03
C THR A 303 11.67 -13.73 -5.45
N ILE A 304 11.89 -12.58 -6.10
CA ILE A 304 13.23 -12.14 -6.49
C ILE A 304 14.08 -11.86 -5.25
N TYR A 305 13.59 -11.06 -4.30
CA TYR A 305 14.41 -10.70 -3.15
C TYR A 305 14.55 -11.85 -2.13
N HIS A 306 13.56 -12.75 -2.00
CA HIS A 306 13.73 -13.99 -1.25
C HIS A 306 14.78 -14.92 -1.87
N ALA A 307 14.85 -14.99 -3.21
CA ALA A 307 15.91 -15.73 -3.87
C ALA A 307 17.31 -15.13 -3.61
N LEU A 308 17.41 -13.79 -3.49
CA LEU A 308 18.65 -13.12 -3.09
C LEU A 308 19.02 -13.44 -1.63
N VAL A 309 18.06 -13.38 -0.70
CA VAL A 309 18.28 -13.73 0.72
C VAL A 309 18.74 -15.17 0.84
N ARG A 310 18.03 -16.11 0.22
CA ARG A 310 18.36 -17.52 0.22
C ARG A 310 19.75 -17.78 -0.38
N GLY A 311 20.06 -17.15 -1.51
CA GLY A 311 21.37 -17.31 -2.16
C GLY A 311 22.54 -16.75 -1.33
N LEU A 312 22.28 -15.83 -0.40
CA LEU A 312 23.23 -15.37 0.62
C LEU A 312 23.31 -16.33 1.82
N GLU A 313 22.18 -16.91 2.24
CA GLU A 313 22.14 -17.89 3.32
C GLU A 313 22.92 -19.17 2.95
N GLU A 314 22.74 -19.69 1.74
CA GLU A 314 23.43 -20.88 1.22
C GLU A 314 24.95 -20.68 1.02
N ASP A 315 25.43 -19.44 0.98
CA ASP A 315 26.84 -19.07 0.79
C ASP A 315 27.66 -19.05 2.12
N ARG A 316 27.00 -19.26 3.26
CA ARG A 316 27.58 -19.25 4.62
C ARG A 316 28.00 -20.62 5.11
#